data_AF-A0A3S0U4S4-F1
#
_entry.id   AF-A0A3S0U4S4-F1
#
_cell.length_a   1.000
_cell.length_b   1.000
_cell.length_c   1.000
_cell.angle_alpha   90.00
_cell.angle_beta   90.00
_cell.angle_gamma   90.00
#
_symmetry.space_group_name_H-M   'P 1'
#
loop_
_entity.id
_entity.type
_entity.pdbx_description
1 polymer ?
#
loop_
_entity_poly.entity_id
_entity_poly.type
_entity_poly.pdbx_seq_one_letter_code
_entity_poly.pdbx_strand_id
1 'polypeptide(L)'
;MARPYEAVPGKLQRVSCSAGVVLAPNPGPMTLDGTNTWILSGRGEGPEHPRYGNHPSAQGRGEWPGPEVVVVDPGPADEEHLQAVAATGTVALILVTHRHGDHTDGIDRLHEITGAPVRAALPEFCRDSGEPLRDGDSVLAAGVSIRVMAAPGHTSDSVCLRLPHDVPETVLTGDTVLGRGTTMIDHPDGSLTDYLASLERLSQRAGAVGLPAHGDPLPDLRETCLELLQHRRARLEEVRGVVDRLGSGASVEAVTDVVYADVPGGARRAAEHSIAAQLAYLGR
;
A
#
# COMPACT_ATOMS: atom_id res chain seq x y z
N MET A 1 24.21 10.81 6.91
CA MET A 1 23.98 9.34 6.91
C MET A 1 23.16 9.03 5.67
N ALA A 2 23.60 8.07 4.84
CA ALA A 2 22.81 7.63 3.69
C ALA A 2 21.47 7.05 4.17
N ARG A 3 20.37 7.31 3.46
CA ARG A 3 19.09 6.66 3.80
C ARG A 3 19.26 5.15 3.63
N PRO A 4 18.81 4.32 4.59
CA PRO A 4 18.93 2.86 4.50
C PRO A 4 18.06 2.25 3.37
N TYR A 5 17.11 3.02 2.85
CA TYR A 5 16.24 2.69 1.73
C TYR A 5 16.22 3.88 0.75
N GLU A 6 16.63 3.64 -0.48
CA GLU A 6 16.54 4.60 -1.59
C GLU A 6 16.21 3.79 -2.85
N ALA A 7 14.92 3.46 -3.00
CA ALA A 7 14.46 2.76 -4.19
C ALA A 7 14.69 3.64 -5.42
N VAL A 8 15.24 3.05 -6.47
CA VAL A 8 15.54 3.73 -7.73
C VAL A 8 14.51 3.28 -8.76
N PRO A 9 13.89 4.21 -9.52
CA PRO A 9 12.89 3.83 -10.51
C PRO A 9 13.39 2.76 -11.49
N GLY A 10 12.54 1.78 -11.76
CA GLY A 10 12.83 0.68 -12.70
C GLY A 10 13.90 -0.33 -12.25
N LYS A 11 14.45 -0.22 -11.03
CA LYS A 11 15.44 -1.17 -10.51
C LYS A 11 14.90 -2.00 -9.37
N LEU A 12 15.01 -3.31 -9.50
CA LEU A 12 14.67 -4.23 -8.43
C LEU A 12 15.63 -4.09 -7.24
N GLN A 13 15.07 -3.81 -6.08
CA GLN A 13 15.77 -3.78 -4.81
C GLN A 13 15.08 -4.70 -3.81
N ARG A 14 15.79 -5.71 -3.32
CA ARG A 14 15.27 -6.58 -2.24
C ARG A 14 15.08 -5.79 -0.94
N VAL A 15 14.02 -6.09 -0.19
CA VAL A 15 13.67 -5.39 1.05
C VAL A 15 13.50 -6.37 2.22
N SER A 16 12.94 -7.56 1.97
CA SER A 16 12.82 -8.63 2.97
C SER A 16 13.33 -9.97 2.40
N CYS A 17 13.15 -11.08 3.13
CA CYS A 17 13.49 -12.41 2.60
C CYS A 17 12.64 -12.80 1.40
N SER A 18 11.40 -12.30 1.31
CA SER A 18 10.50 -12.66 0.22
C SER A 18 10.10 -11.49 -0.67
N ALA A 19 10.31 -10.24 -0.25
CA ALA A 19 9.88 -9.07 -1.00
C ALA A 19 11.05 -8.19 -1.48
N GLY A 20 10.88 -7.60 -2.65
CA GLY A 20 11.63 -6.44 -3.12
C GLY A 20 10.74 -5.48 -3.87
N VAL A 21 11.28 -4.33 -4.23
CA VAL A 21 10.55 -3.22 -4.84
C VAL A 21 11.12 -2.91 -6.21
N VAL A 22 10.25 -2.60 -7.16
CA VAL A 22 10.56 -1.81 -8.35
C VAL A 22 9.76 -0.53 -8.21
N LEU A 23 10.43 0.61 -8.04
CA LEU A 23 9.76 1.90 -7.90
C LEU A 23 9.29 2.38 -9.28
N ALA A 24 8.03 2.80 -9.39
CA ALA A 24 7.51 3.44 -10.59
C ALA A 24 7.96 4.92 -10.70
N PRO A 25 8.22 5.44 -11.91
CA PRO A 25 8.69 6.81 -12.12
C PRO A 25 7.55 7.86 -12.08
N ASN A 26 6.63 7.76 -11.11
CA ASN A 26 5.45 8.62 -10.99
C ASN A 26 5.41 9.42 -9.66
N PRO A 27 6.47 10.17 -9.28
CA PRO A 27 6.44 10.95 -8.04
C PRO A 27 5.38 12.05 -8.09
N GLY A 28 4.77 12.34 -6.94
CA GLY A 28 3.69 13.32 -6.86
C GLY A 28 3.16 13.54 -5.44
N PRO A 29 2.22 14.50 -5.27
CA PRO A 29 1.64 14.80 -3.96
C PRO A 29 0.94 13.60 -3.31
N MET A 30 0.41 12.67 -4.10
CA MET A 30 -0.27 11.47 -3.63
C MET A 30 0.66 10.25 -3.58
N THR A 31 1.54 10.11 -4.57
CA THR A 31 2.40 8.93 -4.76
C THR A 31 3.78 9.07 -4.12
N LEU A 32 4.08 10.21 -3.48
CA LEU A 32 5.37 10.50 -2.85
C LEU A 32 6.54 10.41 -3.85
N ASP A 33 7.44 9.45 -3.65
CA ASP A 33 8.58 9.21 -4.55
C ASP A 33 8.18 8.41 -5.80
N GLY A 34 6.97 7.83 -5.81
CA GLY A 34 6.43 6.92 -6.82
C GLY A 34 5.68 5.74 -6.17
N THR A 35 5.01 4.93 -7.00
CA THR A 35 4.37 3.69 -6.55
C THR A 35 5.42 2.59 -6.39
N ASN A 36 5.49 1.99 -5.21
CA ASN A 36 6.27 0.80 -4.93
C ASN A 36 5.54 -0.43 -5.47
N THR A 37 5.92 -0.90 -6.67
CA THR A 37 5.49 -2.22 -7.16
C THR A 37 6.31 -3.29 -6.45
N TRP A 38 5.66 -4.17 -5.70
CA TRP A 38 6.35 -5.19 -4.92
C TRP A 38 6.50 -6.49 -5.70
N ILE A 39 7.71 -7.05 -5.67
CA ILE A 39 8.07 -8.33 -6.27
C ILE A 39 8.26 -9.34 -5.14
N LEU A 40 7.43 -10.37 -5.12
CA LEU A 40 7.47 -11.43 -4.12
C LEU A 40 8.00 -12.72 -4.74
N SER A 41 8.93 -13.36 -4.05
CA SER A 41 9.46 -14.66 -4.44
C SER A 41 9.81 -15.49 -3.21
N GLY A 42 9.61 -16.81 -3.32
CA GLY A 42 10.05 -17.78 -2.33
C GLY A 42 11.55 -17.74 -2.12
N ARG A 43 12.01 -18.37 -1.03
CA ARG A 43 13.44 -18.46 -0.69
C ARG A 43 14.17 -19.29 -1.76
N GLY A 44 15.19 -18.70 -2.41
CA GLY A 44 16.15 -19.46 -3.21
C GLY A 44 17.10 -20.30 -2.33
N GLU A 45 17.95 -21.12 -2.94
CA GLU A 45 19.06 -21.80 -2.27
C GLU A 45 20.39 -21.24 -2.82
N GLY A 46 21.29 -20.70 -1.96
CA GLY A 46 22.52 -19.99 -2.40
C GLY A 46 23.13 -19.02 -1.35
N PRO A 47 24.26 -18.35 -1.61
CA PRO A 47 25.03 -17.64 -0.58
C PRO A 47 24.48 -16.25 -0.19
N GLU A 48 24.90 -15.76 0.97
CA GLU A 48 24.49 -14.47 1.59
C GLU A 48 24.84 -13.26 0.71
N HIS A 49 23.91 -12.30 0.60
CA HIS A 49 24.12 -11.08 -0.20
C HIS A 49 24.83 -9.98 0.63
N PRO A 50 26.02 -9.50 0.21
CA PRO A 50 26.89 -8.65 1.03
C PRO A 50 26.41 -7.20 1.26
N ARG A 51 25.26 -6.79 0.70
CA ARG A 51 24.72 -5.40 0.86
C ARG A 51 23.57 -5.25 1.86
N TYR A 52 23.09 -6.34 2.46
CA TYR A 52 22.07 -6.27 3.51
C TYR A 52 22.73 -6.68 4.83
N GLY A 53 22.99 -5.72 5.72
CA GLY A 53 23.64 -5.97 7.01
C GLY A 53 22.79 -6.84 7.97
N ASN A 54 22.90 -6.57 9.28
CA ASN A 54 22.30 -7.35 10.37
C ASN A 54 20.74 -7.33 10.47
N HIS A 55 19.98 -7.13 9.39
CA HIS A 55 18.51 -7.14 9.45
C HIS A 55 17.97 -8.59 9.59
N PRO A 56 17.15 -8.92 10.60
CA PRO A 56 16.73 -10.30 10.88
C PRO A 56 15.99 -10.98 9.72
N SER A 57 15.25 -10.23 8.89
CA SER A 57 14.48 -10.78 7.75
C SER A 57 15.27 -10.94 6.47
N ALA A 58 16.52 -10.48 6.40
CA ALA A 58 17.34 -10.64 5.20
C ALA A 58 17.95 -12.06 5.07
N GLN A 59 17.62 -12.97 5.98
CA GLN A 59 18.15 -14.34 6.03
C GLN A 59 17.49 -15.27 5.01
N GLY A 60 17.56 -14.90 3.74
CA GLY A 60 17.35 -15.81 2.62
C GLY A 60 18.70 -16.32 2.12
N ARG A 61 18.85 -17.64 2.02
CA ARG A 61 19.85 -18.25 1.15
C ARG A 61 19.37 -18.04 -0.32
N GLY A 62 20.24 -17.98 -1.32
CA GLY A 62 19.85 -18.03 -2.75
C GLY A 62 20.12 -16.81 -3.61
N GLU A 63 20.17 -17.05 -4.92
CA GLU A 63 19.73 -16.05 -5.89
C GLU A 63 18.27 -15.70 -5.58
N TRP A 64 17.99 -14.40 -5.49
CA TRP A 64 16.66 -13.86 -5.28
C TRP A 64 16.49 -12.67 -6.23
N PRO A 65 15.34 -12.53 -6.91
CA PRO A 65 14.19 -13.44 -6.86
C PRO A 65 14.49 -14.80 -7.51
N GLY A 66 13.63 -15.79 -7.25
CA GLY A 66 13.67 -17.07 -7.94
C GLY A 66 13.16 -16.97 -9.39
N PRO A 67 12.98 -18.09 -10.10
CA PRO A 67 12.55 -18.08 -11.49
C PRO A 67 11.11 -17.59 -11.68
N GLU A 68 10.29 -17.69 -10.65
CA GLU A 68 8.91 -17.19 -10.61
C GLU A 68 8.77 -16.08 -9.58
N VAL A 69 7.88 -15.14 -9.86
CA VAL A 69 7.55 -14.03 -8.96
C VAL A 69 6.04 -13.78 -8.90
N VAL A 70 5.59 -13.19 -7.80
CA VAL A 70 4.28 -12.52 -7.70
C VAL A 70 4.52 -11.02 -7.74
N VAL A 71 3.75 -10.30 -8.54
CA VAL A 71 3.77 -8.84 -8.57
C VAL A 71 2.61 -8.33 -7.73
N VAL A 72 2.83 -7.32 -6.89
CA VAL A 72 1.77 -6.59 -6.18
C VAL A 72 1.79 -5.14 -6.63
N ASP A 73 0.64 -4.68 -7.10
CA ASP A 73 0.40 -3.36 -7.70
C ASP A 73 1.32 -3.10 -8.92
N PRO A 74 0.89 -3.41 -10.15
CA PRO A 74 1.70 -3.23 -11.36
C PRO A 74 2.18 -1.78 -11.56
N GLY A 75 1.52 -0.81 -10.93
CA GLY A 75 1.90 0.59 -11.00
C GLY A 75 1.12 1.35 -12.08
N PRO A 76 1.58 2.56 -12.46
CA PRO A 76 1.00 3.32 -13.55
C PRO A 76 1.20 2.61 -14.90
N ALA A 77 0.47 3.05 -15.94
CA ALA A 77 0.68 2.64 -17.33
C ALA A 77 1.97 3.23 -17.93
N ASP A 78 3.12 2.94 -17.32
CA ASP A 78 4.45 3.32 -17.78
C ASP A 78 5.17 2.10 -18.38
N GLU A 79 5.44 2.14 -19.69
CA GLU A 79 5.98 0.98 -20.42
C GLU A 79 7.38 0.57 -19.90
N GLU A 80 8.26 1.51 -19.56
CA GLU A 80 9.61 1.19 -19.08
C GLU A 80 9.56 0.48 -17.71
N HIS A 81 8.72 0.98 -16.79
CA HIS A 81 8.44 0.36 -15.50
C HIS A 81 7.86 -1.04 -15.66
N LEU A 82 6.83 -1.20 -16.49
CA LEU A 82 6.17 -2.49 -16.68
C LEU A 82 7.11 -3.54 -17.31
N GLN A 83 7.95 -3.14 -18.25
CA GLN A 83 9.01 -4.01 -18.79
C GLN A 83 10.05 -4.38 -17.73
N ALA A 84 10.44 -3.42 -16.87
CA ALA A 84 11.35 -3.69 -15.75
C ALA A 84 10.76 -4.68 -14.75
N VAL A 85 9.47 -4.55 -14.41
CA VAL A 85 8.72 -5.48 -13.55
C VAL A 85 8.67 -6.87 -14.19
N ALA A 86 8.30 -6.97 -15.46
CA ALA A 86 8.25 -8.25 -16.19
C ALA A 86 9.62 -8.93 -16.32
N ALA A 87 10.70 -8.15 -16.32
CA ALA A 87 12.07 -8.68 -16.37
C ALA A 87 12.59 -9.24 -15.03
N THR A 88 11.84 -9.11 -13.93
CA THR A 88 12.25 -9.61 -12.61
C THR A 88 12.14 -11.13 -12.44
N GLY A 89 11.39 -11.80 -13.31
CA GLY A 89 11.18 -13.24 -13.28
C GLY A 89 9.91 -13.62 -14.05
N THR A 90 9.59 -14.92 -14.10
CA THR A 90 8.31 -15.36 -14.67
C THR A 90 7.19 -14.94 -13.73
N VAL A 91 6.38 -13.95 -14.13
CA VAL A 91 5.27 -13.49 -13.30
C VAL A 91 4.20 -14.57 -13.25
N ALA A 92 4.06 -15.23 -12.10
CA ALA A 92 3.09 -16.30 -11.89
C ALA A 92 1.70 -15.77 -11.50
N LEU A 93 1.66 -14.57 -10.91
CA LEU A 93 0.44 -13.94 -10.42
C LEU A 93 0.66 -12.43 -10.23
N ILE A 94 -0.37 -11.64 -10.56
CA ILE A 94 -0.45 -10.22 -10.24
C ILE A 94 -1.54 -10.03 -9.18
N LEU A 95 -1.22 -9.36 -8.08
CA LEU A 95 -2.15 -8.98 -7.02
C LEU A 95 -2.31 -7.45 -7.02
N VAL A 96 -3.52 -6.99 -6.73
CA VAL A 96 -3.86 -5.56 -6.65
C VAL A 96 -4.41 -5.26 -5.27
N THR A 97 -3.88 -4.22 -4.63
CA THR A 97 -4.27 -3.80 -3.28
C THR A 97 -5.59 -3.03 -3.28
N HIS A 98 -5.81 -2.16 -4.27
CA HIS A 98 -7.05 -1.40 -4.43
C HIS A 98 -7.15 -0.72 -5.81
N ARG A 99 -8.30 -0.09 -6.09
CA ARG A 99 -8.69 0.43 -7.40
C ARG A 99 -7.97 1.67 -7.94
N HIS A 100 -7.12 2.37 -7.18
CA HIS A 100 -6.57 3.63 -7.68
C HIS A 100 -5.65 3.42 -8.87
N GLY A 101 -5.61 4.39 -9.78
CA GLY A 101 -5.00 4.25 -11.11
C GLY A 101 -3.51 3.99 -11.05
N ASP A 102 -2.81 4.61 -10.10
CA ASP A 102 -1.37 4.39 -9.92
C ASP A 102 -1.03 2.98 -9.41
N HIS A 103 -2.01 2.16 -9.03
CA HIS A 103 -1.87 0.73 -8.74
C HIS A 103 -2.40 -0.15 -9.88
N THR A 104 -3.41 0.33 -10.62
CA THR A 104 -4.22 -0.50 -11.54
C THR A 104 -4.03 -0.20 -13.03
N ASP A 105 -3.53 0.98 -13.39
CA ASP A 105 -3.39 1.40 -14.79
C ASP A 105 -2.45 0.47 -15.57
N GLY A 106 -1.46 -0.13 -14.89
CA GLY A 106 -0.53 -1.09 -15.46
C GLY A 106 -1.08 -2.51 -15.64
N ILE A 107 -2.29 -2.83 -15.15
CA ILE A 107 -2.82 -4.22 -15.13
C ILE A 107 -2.87 -4.82 -16.53
N ASP A 108 -3.56 -4.16 -17.46
CA ASP A 108 -3.82 -4.73 -18.79
C ASP A 108 -2.51 -4.95 -19.54
N ARG A 109 -1.61 -3.96 -19.46
CA ARG A 109 -0.33 -4.02 -20.16
C ARG A 109 0.62 -5.06 -19.55
N LEU A 110 0.71 -5.17 -18.22
CA LEU A 110 1.54 -6.21 -17.59
C LEU A 110 0.97 -7.62 -17.85
N HIS A 111 -0.36 -7.76 -17.84
CA HIS A 111 -1.02 -9.01 -18.21
C HIS A 111 -0.72 -9.40 -19.66
N GLU A 112 -0.76 -8.48 -20.61
CA GLU A 112 -0.36 -8.74 -22.01
C GLU A 112 1.09 -9.20 -22.14
N ILE A 113 2.02 -8.59 -21.39
CA ILE A 113 3.45 -8.92 -21.44
C ILE A 113 3.72 -10.32 -20.87
N THR A 114 3.03 -10.68 -19.79
CA THR A 114 3.39 -11.84 -18.95
C THR A 114 2.46 -13.03 -19.11
N GLY A 115 1.21 -12.80 -19.53
CA GLY A 115 0.12 -13.78 -19.49
C GLY A 115 -0.36 -14.14 -18.09
N ALA A 116 0.15 -13.50 -17.03
CA ALA A 116 -0.13 -13.87 -15.64
C ALA A 116 -1.57 -13.50 -15.25
N PRO A 117 -2.30 -14.35 -14.50
CA PRO A 117 -3.61 -14.00 -13.97
C PRO A 117 -3.51 -12.81 -13.01
N VAL A 118 -4.58 -12.02 -12.94
CA VAL A 118 -4.66 -10.83 -12.06
C VAL A 118 -5.78 -11.05 -11.06
N ARG A 119 -5.51 -10.82 -9.77
CA ARG A 119 -6.50 -10.88 -8.70
C ARG A 119 -6.54 -9.57 -7.93
N ALA A 120 -7.74 -9.07 -7.70
CA ALA A 120 -8.06 -7.87 -6.93
C ALA A 120 -9.31 -8.12 -6.09
N ALA A 121 -9.64 -7.26 -5.13
CA ALA A 121 -10.91 -7.37 -4.41
C ALA A 121 -12.13 -7.11 -5.33
N LEU A 122 -12.00 -6.16 -6.28
CA LEU A 122 -13.05 -5.88 -7.25
C LEU A 122 -12.90 -6.77 -8.51
N PRO A 123 -13.96 -7.45 -8.97
CA PRO A 123 -13.90 -8.33 -10.14
C PRO A 123 -13.47 -7.64 -11.44
N GLU A 124 -13.72 -6.34 -11.59
CA GLU A 124 -13.36 -5.56 -12.79
C GLU A 124 -11.84 -5.43 -13.02
N PHE A 125 -11.03 -5.60 -11.98
CA PHE A 125 -9.56 -5.62 -12.07
C PHE A 125 -8.99 -7.03 -12.19
N CYS A 126 -9.82 -8.07 -12.17
CA CYS A 126 -9.36 -9.45 -12.34
C CYS A 126 -9.16 -9.80 -13.81
N ARG A 127 -8.17 -10.66 -14.13
CA ARG A 127 -7.87 -11.14 -15.48
C ARG A 127 -7.60 -12.66 -15.45
N ASP A 128 -7.82 -13.30 -16.59
CA ASP A 128 -7.59 -14.75 -16.81
C ASP A 128 -8.17 -15.66 -15.71
N SER A 129 -9.48 -15.51 -15.45
CA SER A 129 -10.22 -16.26 -14.42
C SER A 129 -9.71 -16.07 -12.98
N GLY A 130 -8.91 -15.02 -12.72
CA GLY A 130 -8.51 -14.64 -11.37
C GLY A 130 -9.73 -14.43 -10.47
N GLU A 131 -9.84 -15.23 -9.40
CA GLU A 131 -10.92 -15.06 -8.44
C GLU A 131 -10.69 -13.80 -7.58
N PRO A 132 -11.74 -13.00 -7.32
CA PRO A 132 -11.63 -11.83 -6.46
C PRO A 132 -11.02 -12.19 -5.09
N LEU A 133 -10.14 -11.32 -4.59
CA LEU A 133 -9.53 -11.47 -3.28
C LEU A 133 -10.58 -11.25 -2.18
N ARG A 134 -10.58 -12.14 -1.19
CA ARG A 134 -11.46 -12.05 -0.01
C ARG A 134 -10.65 -12.03 1.28
N ASP A 135 -11.21 -11.43 2.32
CA ASP A 135 -10.60 -11.44 3.64
C ASP A 135 -10.30 -12.87 4.11
N GLY A 136 -9.08 -13.11 4.56
CA GLY A 136 -8.64 -14.41 5.07
C GLY A 136 -8.17 -15.40 4.00
N ASP A 137 -8.26 -15.06 2.71
CA ASP A 137 -7.75 -15.90 1.63
C ASP A 137 -6.28 -16.24 1.83
N SER A 138 -5.91 -17.46 1.42
CA SER A 138 -4.53 -17.90 1.30
C SER A 138 -4.19 -18.04 -0.16
N VAL A 139 -3.17 -17.30 -0.60
CA VAL A 139 -2.64 -17.41 -1.96
C VAL A 139 -1.25 -18.03 -1.86
N LEU A 140 -1.02 -19.10 -2.61
CA LEU A 140 0.29 -19.73 -2.75
C LEU A 140 0.73 -19.61 -4.20
N ALA A 141 1.78 -18.82 -4.45
CA ALA A 141 2.33 -18.60 -5.78
C ALA A 141 3.82 -18.23 -5.67
N ALA A 142 4.62 -18.59 -6.69
CA ALA A 142 6.06 -18.34 -6.71
C ALA A 142 6.81 -18.78 -5.43
N GLY A 143 6.34 -19.84 -4.77
CA GLY A 143 6.91 -20.32 -3.51
C GLY A 143 6.66 -19.42 -2.28
N VAL A 144 5.75 -18.44 -2.37
CA VAL A 144 5.35 -17.55 -1.27
C VAL A 144 3.92 -17.85 -0.83
N SER A 145 3.70 -17.95 0.48
CA SER A 145 2.36 -17.98 1.08
C SER A 145 1.95 -16.57 1.48
N ILE A 146 0.87 -16.07 0.89
CA ILE A 146 0.36 -14.71 1.05
C ILE A 146 -1.03 -14.82 1.70
N ARG A 147 -1.26 -14.07 2.78
CA ARG A 147 -2.57 -14.00 3.44
C ARG A 147 -3.22 -12.65 3.17
N VAL A 148 -4.41 -12.68 2.59
CA VAL A 148 -5.20 -11.48 2.31
C VAL A 148 -5.86 -10.99 3.60
N MET A 149 -5.77 -9.70 3.84
CA MET A 149 -6.48 -9.01 4.90
C MET A 149 -7.25 -7.85 4.29
N ALA A 150 -8.59 -7.92 4.30
CA ALA A 150 -9.39 -6.75 3.97
C ALA A 150 -9.08 -5.63 4.95
N ALA A 151 -8.81 -4.46 4.39
CA ALA A 151 -8.43 -3.25 5.10
C ALA A 151 -9.21 -2.03 4.53
N PRO A 152 -10.56 -2.09 4.46
CA PRO A 152 -11.34 -1.00 3.92
C PRO A 152 -11.12 0.29 4.71
N GLY A 153 -11.27 1.42 4.05
CA GLY A 153 -11.20 2.72 4.70
C GLY A 153 -10.63 3.79 3.80
N HIS A 154 -9.40 3.60 3.30
CA HIS A 154 -8.86 4.43 2.22
C HIS A 154 -9.76 4.34 0.99
N THR A 155 -9.98 3.10 0.54
CA THR A 155 -11.07 2.70 -0.34
C THR A 155 -11.82 1.51 0.26
N SER A 156 -13.03 1.23 -0.22
CA SER A 156 -13.83 0.07 0.22
C SER A 156 -13.22 -1.28 -0.18
N ASP A 157 -12.42 -1.30 -1.26
CA ASP A 157 -11.78 -2.49 -1.81
C ASP A 157 -10.34 -2.72 -1.35
N SER A 158 -9.82 -1.85 -0.47
CA SER A 158 -8.47 -1.93 0.05
C SER A 158 -8.17 -3.26 0.75
N VAL A 159 -7.06 -3.89 0.37
CA VAL A 159 -6.50 -5.07 1.03
C VAL A 159 -5.03 -4.87 1.41
N CYS A 160 -4.63 -5.43 2.55
CA CYS A 160 -3.25 -5.65 2.94
C CYS A 160 -2.87 -7.11 2.68
N LEU A 161 -1.60 -7.36 2.33
CA LEU A 161 -1.10 -8.70 2.03
C LEU A 161 0.01 -9.09 3.02
N ARG A 162 -0.23 -10.13 3.80
CA ARG A 162 0.72 -10.60 4.82
C ARG A 162 1.60 -11.72 4.29
N LEU A 163 2.87 -11.65 4.63
CA LEU A 163 3.90 -12.66 4.39
C LEU A 163 4.31 -13.27 5.73
N PRO A 164 3.53 -14.24 6.26
CA PRO A 164 3.72 -14.75 7.63
C PRO A 164 5.01 -15.57 7.83
N HIS A 165 5.70 -15.94 6.75
CA HIS A 165 6.97 -16.69 6.81
C HIS A 165 8.21 -15.80 6.76
N ASP A 166 8.02 -14.49 6.58
CA ASP A 166 9.10 -13.53 6.81
C ASP A 166 9.37 -13.42 8.31
N VAL A 167 10.63 -13.16 8.69
CA VAL A 167 11.04 -13.06 10.10
C VAL A 167 11.88 -11.80 10.31
N PRO A 168 11.34 -10.68 10.82
CA PRO A 168 9.94 -10.47 11.22
C PRO A 168 8.93 -10.60 10.07
N GLU A 169 7.66 -10.85 10.44
CA GLU A 169 6.54 -10.85 9.50
C GLU A 169 6.55 -9.57 8.66
N THR A 170 6.23 -9.69 7.39
CA THR A 170 6.12 -8.56 6.47
C THR A 170 4.67 -8.39 6.04
N VAL A 171 4.20 -7.15 5.96
CA VAL A 171 2.83 -6.81 5.53
C VAL A 171 2.90 -5.72 4.48
N LEU A 172 2.44 -6.00 3.27
CA LEU A 172 2.22 -4.98 2.26
C LEU A 172 0.92 -4.25 2.60
N THR A 173 0.99 -2.94 2.77
CA THR A 173 -0.11 -2.14 3.33
C THR A 173 -0.92 -1.38 2.30
N GLY A 174 -0.52 -1.45 1.02
CA GLY A 174 -1.09 -0.59 -0.03
C GLY A 174 -1.10 0.87 0.44
N ASP A 175 -2.26 1.50 0.30
CA ASP A 175 -2.50 2.87 0.75
C ASP A 175 -3.21 2.97 2.10
N THR A 176 -3.39 1.85 2.81
CA THR A 176 -3.95 1.87 4.16
C THR A 176 -2.97 2.54 5.14
N VAL A 177 -1.69 2.23 5.02
CA VAL A 177 -0.61 2.81 5.82
C VAL A 177 0.53 3.17 4.86
N LEU A 178 0.86 4.45 4.79
CA LEU A 178 1.93 4.97 3.93
C LEU A 178 3.27 5.02 4.68
N GLY A 179 4.37 5.03 3.93
CA GLY A 179 5.72 5.16 4.48
C GLY A 179 6.01 6.54 5.08
N ARG A 180 5.27 7.56 4.64
CA ARG A 180 5.34 8.92 5.18
C ARG A 180 3.97 9.59 5.15
N GLY A 181 3.68 10.36 6.19
CA GLY A 181 2.41 11.10 6.30
C GLY A 181 1.21 10.19 6.55
N THR A 182 0.04 10.66 6.15
CA THR A 182 -1.24 9.95 6.33
C THR A 182 -1.88 9.73 4.96
N THR A 183 -2.58 8.62 4.79
CA THR A 183 -3.40 8.39 3.60
C THR A 183 -4.58 9.37 3.50
N MET A 184 -5.19 9.49 2.33
CA MET A 184 -6.51 10.13 2.21
C MET A 184 -7.62 9.12 2.48
N ILE A 185 -8.84 9.59 2.73
CA ILE A 185 -10.05 8.74 2.77
C ILE A 185 -10.90 9.11 1.55
N ASP A 186 -11.07 8.19 0.60
CA ASP A 186 -11.74 8.46 -0.68
C ASP A 186 -13.27 8.42 -0.59
N HIS A 187 -13.83 9.32 0.21
CA HIS A 187 -15.26 9.43 0.42
C HIS A 187 -16.01 9.77 -0.89
N PRO A 188 -17.19 9.18 -1.19
CA PRO A 188 -18.03 8.35 -0.32
C PRO A 188 -17.71 6.85 -0.29
N ASP A 189 -16.77 6.40 -1.10
CA ASP A 189 -16.41 4.98 -1.13
C ASP A 189 -15.58 4.58 0.10
N GLY A 190 -14.52 5.32 0.39
CA GLY A 190 -13.75 5.21 1.62
C GLY A 190 -14.49 5.80 2.82
N SER A 191 -14.30 5.20 4.00
CA SER A 191 -14.93 5.63 5.24
C SER A 191 -13.94 5.70 6.40
N LEU A 192 -14.10 6.71 7.27
CA LEU A 192 -13.27 6.83 8.46
C LEU A 192 -13.54 5.70 9.46
N THR A 193 -14.79 5.23 9.55
CA THR A 193 -15.17 4.10 10.41
C THR A 193 -14.38 2.85 10.06
N ASP A 194 -14.38 2.48 8.79
CA ASP A 194 -13.67 1.30 8.31
C ASP A 194 -12.16 1.49 8.43
N TYR A 195 -11.66 2.69 8.11
CA TYR A 195 -10.24 3.00 8.23
C TYR A 195 -9.71 2.82 9.66
N LEU A 196 -10.45 3.33 10.66
CA LEU A 196 -10.07 3.18 12.07
C LEU A 196 -10.10 1.70 12.49
N ALA A 197 -11.10 0.93 12.05
CA ALA A 197 -11.17 -0.50 12.32
C ALA A 197 -10.00 -1.28 11.66
N SER A 198 -9.63 -0.92 10.43
CA SER A 198 -8.48 -1.48 9.71
C SER A 198 -7.16 -1.18 10.42
N LEU A 199 -6.94 0.05 10.88
CA LEU A 199 -5.76 0.40 11.67
C LEU A 199 -5.70 -0.36 13.00
N GLU A 200 -6.84 -0.51 13.69
CA GLU A 200 -6.91 -1.30 14.93
C GLU A 200 -6.53 -2.77 14.68
N ARG A 201 -7.03 -3.37 13.59
CA ARG A 201 -6.68 -4.74 13.18
C ARG A 201 -5.19 -4.89 12.85
N LEU A 202 -4.63 -3.95 12.09
CA LEU A 202 -3.21 -3.94 11.72
C LEU A 202 -2.30 -3.70 12.93
N SER A 203 -2.73 -2.89 13.90
CA SER A 203 -1.98 -2.65 15.15
C SER A 203 -1.75 -3.90 16.01
N GLN A 204 -2.49 -4.98 15.74
CA GLN A 204 -2.30 -6.28 16.39
C GLN A 204 -1.12 -7.08 15.81
N ARG A 205 -0.36 -6.53 14.84
CA ARG A 205 0.82 -7.16 14.21
C ARG A 205 2.11 -6.56 14.78
N ALA A 206 2.35 -6.80 16.07
CA ALA A 206 3.54 -6.29 16.76
C ALA A 206 4.83 -6.82 16.11
N GLY A 207 5.78 -5.92 15.84
CA GLY A 207 7.07 -6.25 15.25
C GLY A 207 7.05 -6.64 13.78
N ALA A 208 5.90 -6.53 13.09
CA ALA A 208 5.84 -6.73 11.65
C ALA A 208 6.39 -5.50 10.90
N VAL A 209 7.11 -5.74 9.81
CA VAL A 209 7.56 -4.68 8.90
C VAL A 209 6.43 -4.35 7.93
N GLY A 210 6.11 -3.07 7.78
CA GLY A 210 5.15 -2.58 6.80
C GLY A 210 5.82 -2.20 5.48
N LEU A 211 5.26 -2.65 4.37
CA LEU A 211 5.70 -2.34 3.02
C LEU A 211 4.60 -1.53 2.30
N PRO A 212 4.67 -0.19 2.37
CA PRO A 212 3.63 0.66 1.80
C PRO A 212 3.73 0.73 0.29
N ALA A 213 2.63 1.05 -0.38
CA ALA A 213 2.69 1.36 -1.80
C ALA A 213 3.38 2.71 -2.09
N HIS A 214 3.46 3.61 -1.10
CA HIS A 214 4.21 4.86 -1.24
C HIS A 214 5.12 5.13 -0.04
N GLY A 215 6.34 5.59 -0.34
CA GLY A 215 7.33 5.95 0.66
C GLY A 215 8.14 4.77 1.21
N ASP A 216 8.79 5.00 2.33
CA ASP A 216 9.78 4.07 2.90
C ASP A 216 9.12 2.92 3.68
N PRO A 217 9.75 1.73 3.76
CA PRO A 217 9.31 0.65 4.65
C PRO A 217 9.18 1.11 6.10
N LEU A 218 8.14 0.60 6.76
CA LEU A 218 7.80 0.87 8.15
C LEU A 218 8.50 -0.15 9.06
N PRO A 219 9.40 0.27 9.96
CA PRO A 219 10.14 -0.67 10.82
C PRO A 219 9.23 -1.46 11.78
N ASP A 220 8.19 -0.84 12.31
CA ASP A 220 7.17 -1.49 13.16
C ASP A 220 5.77 -0.99 12.77
N LEU A 221 5.02 -1.87 12.10
CA LEU A 221 3.68 -1.57 11.63
C LEU A 221 2.71 -1.24 12.78
N ARG A 222 2.89 -1.86 13.96
CA ARG A 222 2.03 -1.59 15.11
C ARG A 222 2.25 -0.18 15.63
N GLU A 223 3.50 0.24 15.77
CA GLU A 223 3.84 1.59 16.20
C GLU A 223 3.21 2.63 15.27
N THR A 224 3.43 2.49 13.95
CA THR A 224 2.85 3.40 12.95
C THR A 224 1.31 3.40 12.99
N CYS A 225 0.66 2.24 13.12
CA CYS A 225 -0.81 2.19 13.22
C CYS A 225 -1.34 2.91 14.46
N LEU A 226 -0.67 2.80 15.61
CA LEU A 226 -1.08 3.48 16.84
C LEU A 226 -0.90 4.99 16.75
N GLU A 227 0.19 5.46 16.14
CA GLU A 227 0.41 6.87 15.86
C GLU A 227 -0.66 7.43 14.91
N LEU A 228 -1.00 6.70 13.84
CA LEU A 228 -2.06 7.10 12.93
C LEU A 228 -3.43 7.14 13.61
N LEU A 229 -3.75 6.17 14.47
CA LEU A 229 -4.99 6.17 15.26
C LEU A 229 -5.06 7.41 16.16
N GLN A 230 -3.97 7.74 16.85
CA GLN A 230 -3.91 8.94 17.68
C GLN A 230 -4.10 10.20 16.84
N HIS A 231 -3.38 10.30 15.71
CA HIS A 231 -3.46 11.42 14.80
C HIS A 231 -4.89 11.63 14.28
N ARG A 232 -5.57 10.56 13.83
CA ARG A 232 -6.94 10.63 13.30
C ARG A 232 -7.93 11.06 14.36
N ARG A 233 -7.81 10.55 15.60
CA ARG A 233 -8.66 10.96 16.71
C ARG A 233 -8.47 12.45 17.05
N ALA A 234 -7.22 12.91 17.12
CA ALA A 234 -6.92 14.32 17.37
C ALA A 234 -7.50 15.23 16.26
N ARG A 235 -7.34 14.84 14.99
CA ARG A 235 -7.89 15.59 13.86
C ARG A 235 -9.42 15.62 13.89
N LEU A 236 -10.06 14.51 14.28
CA LEU A 236 -11.51 14.45 14.40
C LEU A 236 -12.05 15.41 15.48
N GLU A 237 -11.35 15.54 16.61
CA GLU A 237 -11.69 16.53 17.65
C GLU A 237 -11.56 17.97 17.13
N GLU A 238 -10.50 18.25 16.39
CA GLU A 238 -10.30 19.57 15.77
C GLU A 238 -11.43 19.91 14.80
N VAL A 239 -11.79 18.98 13.91
CA VAL A 239 -12.89 19.16 12.96
C VAL A 239 -14.21 19.39 13.67
N ARG A 240 -14.48 18.66 14.75
CA ARG A 240 -15.67 18.90 15.58
C ARG A 240 -15.69 20.32 16.13
N GLY A 241 -14.57 20.80 16.67
CA GLY A 241 -14.45 22.18 17.16
C GLY A 241 -14.57 23.23 16.06
N VAL A 242 -14.16 22.94 14.82
CA VAL A 242 -14.38 23.83 13.67
C VAL A 242 -15.86 23.87 13.30
N VAL A 243 -16.53 22.72 13.21
CA VAL A 243 -17.97 22.64 12.91
C VAL A 243 -18.80 23.35 13.97
N ASP A 244 -18.46 23.19 15.26
CA ASP A 244 -19.17 23.85 16.35
C ASP A 244 -19.02 25.38 16.29
N ARG A 245 -17.90 25.91 15.79
CA ARG A 245 -17.67 27.35 15.57
C ARG A 245 -18.36 27.89 14.33
N LEU A 246 -18.35 27.14 13.23
CA LEU A 246 -18.95 27.56 11.95
C LEU A 246 -20.47 27.36 11.92
N GLY A 247 -21.00 26.47 12.76
CA GLY A 247 -22.41 26.09 12.82
C GLY A 247 -22.73 24.85 11.99
N SER A 248 -23.91 24.26 12.26
CA SER A 248 -24.33 22.96 11.70
C SER A 248 -24.56 22.92 10.18
N GLY A 249 -24.41 24.04 9.48
CA GLY A 249 -24.52 24.15 8.02
C GLY A 249 -23.19 24.40 7.31
N ALA A 250 -22.07 24.24 8.02
CA ALA A 250 -20.74 24.45 7.45
C ALA A 250 -20.49 23.49 6.27
N SER A 251 -20.07 24.03 5.12
CA SER A 251 -19.70 23.22 3.96
C SER A 251 -18.38 22.49 4.18
N VAL A 252 -18.17 21.39 3.46
CA VAL A 252 -16.88 20.67 3.39
C VAL A 252 -15.73 21.64 3.07
N GLU A 253 -15.95 22.53 2.10
CA GLU A 253 -14.98 23.55 1.69
C GLU A 253 -14.61 24.48 2.85
N ALA A 254 -15.60 25.03 3.56
CA ALA A 254 -15.37 25.96 4.67
C ALA A 254 -14.63 25.30 5.84
N VAL A 255 -14.93 24.03 6.15
CA VAL A 255 -14.19 23.26 7.16
C VAL A 255 -12.76 22.98 6.68
N THR A 256 -12.59 22.64 5.40
CA THR A 256 -11.27 22.37 4.80
C THR A 256 -10.39 23.61 4.83
N ASP A 257 -10.92 24.80 4.52
CA ASP A 257 -10.17 26.07 4.58
C ASP A 257 -9.59 26.37 5.97
N VAL A 258 -10.27 25.94 7.03
CA VAL A 258 -9.83 26.16 8.41
C VAL A 258 -8.84 25.08 8.86
N VAL A 259 -9.13 23.81 8.57
CA VAL A 259 -8.36 22.65 9.07
C VAL A 259 -7.08 22.42 8.24
N TYR A 260 -7.14 22.77 6.95
CA TYR A 260 -6.11 22.51 5.94
C TYR A 260 -5.70 23.79 5.20
N ALA A 261 -5.61 24.91 5.91
CA ALA A 261 -5.31 26.23 5.34
C ALA A 261 -4.02 26.27 4.49
N ASP A 262 -3.01 25.48 4.88
CA ASP A 262 -1.68 25.47 4.24
C ASP A 262 -1.51 24.33 3.21
N VAL A 263 -2.56 23.59 2.88
CA VAL A 263 -2.46 22.48 1.93
C VAL A 263 -2.29 23.01 0.50
N PRO A 264 -1.24 22.59 -0.25
CA PRO A 264 -1.06 22.99 -1.64
C PRO A 264 -2.27 22.63 -2.50
N GLY A 265 -2.57 23.46 -3.51
CA GLY A 265 -3.76 23.28 -4.36
C GLY A 265 -3.89 21.89 -4.99
N GLY A 266 -2.77 21.23 -5.31
CA GLY A 266 -2.77 19.86 -5.86
C GLY A 266 -3.28 18.78 -4.90
N ALA A 267 -3.27 19.02 -3.58
CA ALA A 267 -3.75 18.10 -2.56
C ALA A 267 -5.11 18.52 -1.95
N ARG A 268 -5.69 19.63 -2.43
CA ARG A 268 -6.93 20.18 -1.89
C ARG A 268 -8.11 19.22 -1.98
N ARG A 269 -8.29 18.56 -3.13
CA ARG A 269 -9.38 17.60 -3.32
C ARG A 269 -9.30 16.40 -2.37
N ALA A 270 -8.09 15.88 -2.12
CA ALA A 270 -7.87 14.81 -1.16
C ALA A 270 -8.18 15.24 0.28
N ALA A 271 -7.87 16.50 0.62
CA ALA A 271 -8.24 17.09 1.91
C ALA A 271 -9.76 17.21 2.06
N GLU A 272 -10.47 17.68 1.02
CA GLU A 272 -11.93 17.77 1.02
C GLU A 272 -12.62 16.41 1.16
N HIS A 273 -12.14 15.38 0.47
CA HIS A 273 -12.65 14.00 0.64
C HIS A 273 -12.43 13.51 2.08
N SER A 274 -11.27 13.81 2.68
CA SER A 274 -10.97 13.44 4.07
C SER A 274 -11.85 14.20 5.08
N ILE A 275 -12.14 15.49 4.85
CA ILE A 275 -13.09 16.26 5.66
C ILE A 275 -14.51 15.70 5.50
N ALA A 276 -14.95 15.39 4.28
CA ALA A 276 -16.26 14.80 4.03
C ALA A 276 -16.43 13.48 4.78
N ALA A 277 -15.41 12.61 4.79
CA ALA A 277 -15.41 11.38 5.57
C ALA A 277 -15.55 11.63 7.09
N GLN A 278 -14.89 12.67 7.62
CA GLN A 278 -14.97 13.04 9.03
C GLN A 278 -16.32 13.62 9.40
N LEU A 279 -16.91 14.46 8.55
CA LEU A 279 -18.26 14.99 8.75
C LEU A 279 -19.30 13.87 8.76
N ALA A 280 -19.21 12.95 7.79
CA ALA A 280 -20.05 11.76 7.74
C ALA A 280 -19.91 10.90 9.01
N TYR A 281 -18.69 10.69 9.50
CA TYR A 281 -18.43 9.98 10.76
C TYR A 281 -19.06 10.67 11.98
N LEU A 282 -19.07 12.00 12.01
CA LEU A 282 -19.69 12.79 13.08
C LEU A 282 -21.22 12.89 12.96
N GLY A 283 -21.82 12.37 11.89
CA GLY A 283 -23.25 12.51 11.60
C GLY A 283 -23.64 13.95 11.28
N ARG A 284 -22.77 14.68 10.57
CA ARG A 284 -22.94 16.09 10.18
C ARG A 284 -23.10 16.22 8.67
#